data_AF-A0A673JXT2-F1
#
_entry.id   AF-A0A673JXT2-F1
#
_cell.length_a   1.000
_cell.length_b   1.000
_cell.length_c   1.000
_cell.angle_alpha   90.00
_cell.angle_beta   90.00
_cell.angle_gamma   90.00
#
_symmetry.space_group_name_H-M   'P 1'
#
loop_
_entity.id
_entity.type
_entity.pdbx_description
1 polymer ?
#
loop_
_entity_poly.entity_id
_entity_poly.type
_entity_poly.pdbx_seq_one_letter_code
_entity_poly.pdbx_strand_id
1 'polypeptide(L)'
;ISALFQLTKCFQKVRDAGGSMVIHTFGAYYGLTISWILYRPKLSKSLNGSVYHSDVFAMIGTLFLWMFWPSFNSAIADHGDGQHRAAINTYLALAASVLTAFAISSLSARKGKLDMVHIQNATLAGGVAMGTAAEFMISPYGSLIVGFICGIISTFGYLVITPFMEKYLKIQDTCGIHNLHAMPGVLGGVVGAITAATASESVYGHEGLVNTFDFKEKYAERTPATQGGFQAAGLCVALAFGIVGGAIVGFILRLPCCWGDPSDENCFDDEVYWEVPEDEESILPILEYNSHMVGKNTDMM
;
A
#
# COMPACT_ATOMS: atom_id res chain seq x y z
N ILE A 1 -4.12 -15.02 4.64
CA ILE A 1 -5.26 -14.23 4.10
C ILE A 1 -6.61 -14.84 4.52
N SER A 2 -6.95 -16.09 4.15
CA SER A 2 -8.24 -16.72 4.51
C SER A 2 -8.53 -16.72 6.03
N ALA A 3 -7.57 -17.08 6.88
CA ALA A 3 -7.76 -17.07 8.34
C ALA A 3 -8.02 -15.68 8.92
N LEU A 4 -7.33 -14.63 8.42
CA LEU A 4 -7.53 -13.25 8.88
C LEU A 4 -8.90 -12.72 8.43
N PHE A 5 -9.27 -12.97 7.17
CA PHE A 5 -10.61 -12.66 6.65
C PHE A 5 -11.72 -13.36 7.44
N GLN A 6 -11.52 -14.62 7.80
CA GLN A 6 -12.46 -15.37 8.64
C GLN A 6 -12.49 -14.80 10.07
N LEU A 7 -11.35 -14.40 10.65
CA LEU A 7 -11.33 -13.81 11.99
C LEU A 7 -12.05 -12.45 12.06
N THR A 8 -11.80 -11.54 11.12
CA THR A 8 -12.49 -10.23 11.08
C THR A 8 -13.98 -10.36 10.77
N LYS A 9 -14.37 -11.28 9.87
CA LYS A 9 -15.79 -11.55 9.58
C LYS A 9 -16.51 -12.30 10.70
N CYS A 10 -15.86 -13.28 11.34
CA CYS A 10 -16.51 -14.19 12.28
C CYS A 10 -16.59 -13.62 13.71
N PHE A 11 -15.61 -12.81 14.15
CA PHE A 11 -15.63 -12.27 15.51
C PHE A 11 -16.26 -10.88 15.64
N GLN A 12 -16.23 -10.05 14.59
CA GLN A 12 -16.55 -8.61 14.73
C GLN A 12 -17.41 -8.01 13.61
N LYS A 13 -17.72 -8.76 12.54
CA LYS A 13 -18.45 -8.26 11.35
C LYS A 13 -17.84 -6.97 10.80
N VAL A 14 -16.51 -6.95 10.69
CA VAL A 14 -15.77 -5.87 10.04
C VAL A 14 -15.98 -5.96 8.53
N ARG A 15 -16.32 -4.84 7.90
CA ARG A 15 -16.50 -4.70 6.44
C ARG A 15 -15.22 -4.13 5.85
N ASP A 16 -14.65 -4.82 4.87
CA ASP A 16 -13.39 -4.41 4.21
C ASP A 16 -13.32 -5.03 2.81
N ALA A 17 -14.27 -4.69 1.94
CA ALA A 17 -14.43 -5.33 0.64
C ALA A 17 -13.17 -5.29 -0.24
N GLY A 18 -12.51 -4.14 -0.33
CA GLY A 18 -11.26 -3.97 -1.06
C GLY A 18 -9.99 -4.18 -0.23
N GLY A 19 -10.12 -4.58 1.04
CA GLY A 19 -8.99 -5.09 1.81
C GLY A 19 -7.94 -4.05 2.24
N SER A 20 -8.30 -2.79 2.51
CA SER A 20 -7.31 -1.81 3.02
C SER A 20 -6.66 -2.28 4.32
N MET A 21 -7.41 -2.98 5.18
CA MET A 21 -6.90 -3.55 6.42
C MET A 21 -6.33 -4.95 6.20
N VAL A 22 -7.14 -5.87 5.68
CA VAL A 22 -6.80 -7.30 5.65
C VAL A 22 -5.85 -7.73 4.54
N ILE A 23 -5.68 -6.90 3.49
CA ILE A 23 -4.73 -7.14 2.40
C ILE A 23 -3.56 -6.17 2.52
N HIS A 24 -3.84 -4.87 2.41
CA HIS A 24 -2.78 -3.87 2.26
C HIS A 24 -2.05 -3.56 3.57
N THR A 25 -2.78 -3.21 4.64
CA THR A 25 -2.17 -2.97 5.95
C THR A 25 -1.48 -4.23 6.46
N PHE A 26 -2.19 -5.36 6.48
CA PHE A 26 -1.63 -6.64 6.90
C PHE A 26 -0.37 -7.02 6.10
N GLY A 27 -0.46 -7.05 4.77
CA GLY A 27 0.63 -7.49 3.89
C GLY A 27 1.85 -6.59 3.97
N ALA A 28 1.65 -5.28 4.04
CA ALA A 28 2.74 -4.32 4.12
C ALA A 28 3.51 -4.44 5.44
N TYR A 29 2.83 -4.41 6.59
CA TYR A 29 3.51 -4.54 7.89
C TYR A 29 4.09 -5.94 8.10
N TYR A 30 3.48 -6.97 7.52
CA TYR A 30 4.05 -8.32 7.48
C TYR A 30 5.39 -8.34 6.72
N GLY A 31 5.43 -7.80 5.49
CA GLY A 31 6.65 -7.72 4.69
C GLY A 31 7.72 -6.83 5.32
N LEU A 32 7.34 -5.67 5.86
CA LEU A 32 8.26 -4.76 6.54
C LEU A 32 8.89 -5.39 7.78
N THR A 33 8.12 -6.15 8.55
CA THR A 33 8.65 -6.84 9.74
C THR A 33 9.64 -7.94 9.35
N ILE A 34 9.36 -8.68 8.26
CA ILE A 34 10.30 -9.66 7.71
C ILE A 34 11.59 -8.99 7.26
N SER A 35 11.48 -7.91 6.46
CA SER A 35 12.63 -7.12 6.00
C SER A 35 13.47 -6.59 7.17
N TRP A 36 12.81 -6.12 8.23
CA TRP A 36 13.49 -5.65 9.43
C TRP A 36 14.29 -6.74 10.15
N ILE A 37 13.74 -7.95 10.27
CA ILE A 37 14.44 -9.09 10.91
C ILE A 37 15.59 -9.61 10.03
N LEU A 38 15.39 -9.61 8.72
CA LEU A 38 16.36 -10.02 7.71
C LEU A 38 17.25 -8.86 7.23
N TYR A 39 17.38 -7.81 8.03
CA TYR A 39 18.16 -6.63 7.67
C TYR A 39 19.61 -7.00 7.29
N ARG A 40 20.04 -6.51 6.13
CA ARG A 40 21.37 -6.76 5.56
C ARG A 40 22.28 -5.53 5.69
N PRO A 41 23.30 -5.55 6.56
CA PRO A 41 24.12 -4.38 6.86
C PRO A 41 25.04 -3.97 5.70
N LYS A 42 25.41 -4.90 4.81
CA LYS A 42 26.30 -4.64 3.67
C LYS A 42 25.60 -4.77 2.32
N LEU A 43 24.28 -4.60 2.30
CA LEU A 43 23.47 -4.74 1.09
C LEU A 43 24.02 -3.87 -0.04
N SER A 44 24.45 -4.52 -1.13
CA SER A 44 24.87 -3.80 -2.32
C SER A 44 23.69 -3.05 -2.92
N LYS A 45 23.92 -1.77 -3.26
CA LYS A 45 22.94 -0.93 -3.96
C LYS A 45 23.24 -0.82 -5.45
N SER A 46 24.30 -1.47 -5.93
CA SER A 46 24.76 -1.34 -7.32
C SER A 46 23.70 -1.76 -8.33
N LEU A 47 22.89 -2.77 -8.01
CA LEU A 47 21.83 -3.31 -8.86
C LEU A 47 20.42 -2.91 -8.40
N ASN A 48 20.30 -2.14 -7.30
CA ASN A 48 19.02 -1.68 -6.76
C ASN A 48 18.59 -0.36 -7.40
N GLY A 49 18.44 -0.37 -8.72
CA GLY A 49 18.00 0.76 -9.52
C GLY A 49 17.30 0.29 -10.80
N SER A 50 16.63 1.20 -11.49
CA SER A 50 15.95 0.90 -12.75
C SER A 50 16.78 1.31 -13.96
N VAL A 51 16.48 0.65 -15.08
CA VAL A 51 16.87 1.06 -16.43
C VAL A 51 15.61 1.34 -17.25
N TYR A 52 15.75 1.98 -18.41
CA TYR A 52 14.61 2.42 -19.21
C TYR A 52 13.60 1.30 -19.51
N HIS A 53 14.07 0.11 -19.90
CA HIS A 53 13.21 -1.01 -20.23
C HIS A 53 12.51 -1.63 -19.01
N SER A 54 13.19 -1.70 -17.86
CA SER A 54 12.58 -2.20 -16.63
C SER A 54 11.47 -1.25 -16.15
N ASP A 55 11.65 0.06 -16.30
CA ASP A 55 10.61 1.05 -15.96
C ASP A 55 9.38 0.98 -16.87
N VAL A 56 9.59 0.75 -18.17
CA VAL A 56 8.47 0.53 -19.11
C VAL A 56 7.73 -0.76 -18.75
N PHE A 57 8.44 -1.84 -18.41
CA PHE A 57 7.82 -3.10 -17.99
C PHE A 57 7.04 -2.94 -16.67
N ALA A 58 7.60 -2.25 -15.69
CA ALA A 58 6.93 -1.94 -14.43
C ALA A 58 5.65 -1.13 -14.66
N MET A 59 5.66 -0.18 -15.60
CA MET A 59 4.46 0.59 -15.97
C MET A 59 3.33 -0.26 -16.55
N ILE A 60 3.63 -1.35 -17.27
CA ILE A 60 2.60 -2.29 -17.72
C ILE A 60 1.88 -2.84 -16.48
N GLY A 61 2.64 -3.30 -15.47
CA GLY A 61 2.09 -3.74 -14.19
C GLY A 61 1.20 -2.68 -13.52
N THR A 62 1.70 -1.45 -13.42
CA THR A 62 0.96 -0.31 -12.86
C THR A 62 -0.37 -0.08 -13.58
N LEU A 63 -0.39 -0.11 -14.92
CA LEU A 63 -1.61 0.13 -15.70
C LEU A 63 -2.63 -0.99 -15.50
N PHE A 64 -2.21 -2.25 -15.48
CA PHE A 64 -3.10 -3.39 -15.21
C PHE A 64 -3.70 -3.30 -13.81
N LEU A 65 -2.89 -2.98 -12.80
CA LEU A 65 -3.37 -2.75 -11.44
C LEU A 65 -4.37 -1.59 -11.41
N TRP A 66 -4.04 -0.44 -12.00
CA TRP A 66 -4.88 0.75 -12.00
C TRP A 66 -6.24 0.50 -12.68
N MET A 67 -6.25 -0.12 -13.87
CA MET A 67 -7.47 -0.38 -14.64
C MET A 67 -8.39 -1.39 -13.96
N PHE A 68 -7.84 -2.41 -13.29
CA PHE A 68 -8.63 -3.47 -12.67
C PHE A 68 -8.88 -3.29 -11.16
N TRP A 69 -8.32 -2.26 -10.54
CA TRP A 69 -8.59 -1.96 -9.14
C TRP A 69 -10.07 -1.73 -8.80
N PRO A 70 -10.88 -1.05 -9.64
CA PRO A 70 -12.32 -0.93 -9.39
C PRO A 70 -13.01 -2.29 -9.27
N SER A 71 -12.59 -3.28 -10.06
CA SER A 71 -13.07 -4.66 -9.95
C SER A 71 -12.57 -5.30 -8.66
N PHE A 72 -11.31 -5.10 -8.29
CA PHE A 72 -10.74 -5.62 -7.04
C PHE A 72 -11.50 -5.16 -5.80
N ASN A 73 -11.79 -3.85 -5.70
CA ASN A 73 -12.51 -3.28 -4.54
C ASN A 73 -14.00 -3.60 -4.52
N SER A 74 -14.58 -4.03 -5.64
CA SER A 74 -16.02 -4.32 -5.76
C SER A 74 -16.34 -5.82 -5.81
N ALA A 75 -15.35 -6.69 -6.00
CA ALA A 75 -15.54 -8.12 -6.26
C ALA A 75 -16.32 -8.87 -5.16
N ILE A 76 -16.12 -8.48 -3.89
CA ILE A 76 -16.76 -9.12 -2.73
C ILE A 76 -17.74 -8.18 -2.01
N ALA A 77 -18.03 -7.02 -2.60
CA ALA A 77 -19.07 -6.11 -2.11
C ALA A 77 -20.46 -6.69 -2.42
N ASP A 78 -21.47 -6.26 -1.66
CA ASP A 78 -22.84 -6.73 -1.87
C ASP A 78 -23.32 -6.40 -3.29
N HIS A 79 -23.86 -7.40 -3.97
CA HIS A 79 -24.21 -7.32 -5.39
C HIS A 79 -25.26 -6.24 -5.68
N GLY A 80 -25.09 -5.55 -6.80
CA GLY A 80 -25.97 -4.46 -7.24
C GLY A 80 -25.38 -3.10 -6.88
N ASP A 81 -26.03 -2.37 -5.97
CA ASP A 81 -25.70 -0.97 -5.67
C ASP A 81 -24.34 -0.81 -4.98
N GLY A 82 -24.02 -1.67 -4.00
CA GLY A 82 -22.72 -1.66 -3.31
C GLY A 82 -21.54 -1.89 -4.25
N GLN A 83 -21.66 -2.89 -5.12
CA GLN A 83 -20.67 -3.22 -6.14
C GLN A 83 -20.43 -2.07 -7.13
N HIS A 84 -21.50 -1.48 -7.67
CA HIS A 84 -21.39 -0.37 -8.62
C HIS A 84 -20.76 0.88 -7.97
N ARG A 85 -21.19 1.22 -6.76
CA ARG A 85 -20.63 2.34 -5.99
C ARG A 85 -19.15 2.12 -5.65
N ALA A 86 -18.77 0.91 -5.26
CA ALA A 86 -17.39 0.58 -4.95
C ALA A 86 -16.47 0.77 -6.17
N ALA A 87 -16.93 0.38 -7.37
CA ALA A 87 -16.18 0.59 -8.60
C ALA A 87 -15.98 2.08 -8.91
N ILE A 88 -17.05 2.88 -8.86
CA ILE A 88 -16.99 4.33 -9.14
C ILE A 88 -16.10 5.06 -8.13
N ASN A 89 -16.31 4.81 -6.84
CA ASN A 89 -15.54 5.46 -5.78
C ASN A 89 -14.04 5.14 -5.88
N THR A 90 -13.70 3.90 -6.21
CA THR A 90 -12.31 3.48 -6.43
C THR A 90 -11.70 4.20 -7.63
N TYR A 91 -12.43 4.27 -8.76
CA TYR A 91 -11.96 4.97 -9.96
C TYR A 91 -11.68 6.46 -9.69
N LEU A 92 -12.59 7.14 -8.98
CA LEU A 92 -12.42 8.55 -8.64
C LEU A 92 -11.20 8.79 -7.74
N ALA A 93 -11.02 7.95 -6.70
CA ALA A 93 -9.87 8.07 -5.82
C ALA A 93 -8.54 7.81 -6.54
N LEU A 94 -8.50 6.82 -7.44
CA LEU A 94 -7.35 6.56 -8.29
C LEU A 94 -7.02 7.74 -9.20
N ALA A 95 -8.02 8.34 -9.85
CA ALA A 95 -7.82 9.51 -10.69
C ALA A 95 -7.24 10.70 -9.91
N ALA A 96 -7.74 10.96 -8.69
CA ALA A 96 -7.21 12.01 -7.82
C ALA A 96 -5.78 11.71 -7.32
N SER A 97 -5.49 10.43 -7.02
CA SER A 97 -4.16 9.97 -6.61
C SER A 97 -3.13 10.17 -7.72
N VAL A 98 -3.52 9.94 -8.98
CA VAL A 98 -2.66 10.19 -10.16
C VAL A 98 -2.28 11.67 -10.25
N LEU A 99 -3.27 12.56 -10.25
CA LEU A 99 -3.03 14.01 -10.37
C LEU A 99 -2.07 14.52 -9.30
N THR A 100 -2.27 14.10 -8.05
CA THR A 100 -1.43 14.52 -6.93
C THR A 100 -0.06 13.87 -6.94
N ALA A 101 0.06 12.60 -7.31
CA ALA A 101 1.35 11.92 -7.42
C ALA A 101 2.24 12.59 -8.47
N PHE A 102 1.70 12.92 -9.65
CA PHE A 102 2.41 13.66 -10.69
C PHE A 102 2.79 15.07 -10.23
N ALA A 103 1.87 15.79 -9.60
CA ALA A 103 2.12 17.14 -9.11
C ALA A 103 3.24 17.17 -8.06
N ILE A 104 3.16 16.35 -7.02
CA ILE A 104 4.18 16.30 -5.96
C ILE A 104 5.51 15.78 -6.51
N SER A 105 5.51 14.78 -7.40
CA SER A 105 6.74 14.30 -8.03
C SER A 105 7.44 15.42 -8.79
N SER A 106 6.71 16.17 -9.62
CA SER A 106 7.29 17.29 -10.37
C SER A 106 7.78 18.40 -9.44
N LEU A 107 6.99 18.80 -8.44
CA LEU A 107 7.33 19.86 -7.50
C LEU A 107 8.55 19.52 -6.63
N SER A 108 8.75 18.25 -6.30
CA SER A 108 9.91 17.80 -5.51
C SER A 108 11.23 17.81 -6.30
N ALA A 109 11.15 17.73 -7.64
CA ALA A 109 12.33 17.71 -8.49
C ALA A 109 12.84 19.12 -8.77
N ARG A 110 14.15 19.36 -8.59
CA ARG A 110 14.80 20.67 -8.84
C ARG A 110 14.52 21.27 -10.23
N LYS A 111 14.23 20.43 -11.23
CA LYS A 111 13.95 20.82 -12.62
C LYS A 111 12.52 20.49 -13.07
N GLY A 112 11.60 20.18 -12.15
CA GLY A 112 10.24 19.77 -12.50
C GLY A 112 10.13 18.38 -13.13
N LYS A 113 11.21 17.57 -13.10
CA LYS A 113 11.24 16.22 -13.67
C LYS A 113 10.34 15.27 -12.89
N LEU A 114 9.80 14.27 -13.58
CA LEU A 114 9.03 13.20 -12.97
C LEU A 114 9.95 12.02 -12.65
N ASP A 115 9.65 11.34 -11.55
CA ASP A 115 10.33 10.11 -11.14
C ASP A 115 9.39 8.93 -11.41
N MET A 116 9.87 7.95 -12.16
CA MET A 116 9.07 6.78 -12.55
C MET A 116 8.62 5.94 -11.36
N VAL A 117 9.40 5.90 -10.27
CA VAL A 117 9.02 5.15 -9.05
C VAL A 117 7.75 5.74 -8.44
N HIS A 118 7.62 7.07 -8.42
CA HIS A 118 6.40 7.73 -7.94
C HIS A 118 5.22 7.45 -8.87
N ILE A 119 5.42 7.48 -10.18
CA ILE A 119 4.34 7.25 -11.15
C ILE A 119 3.87 5.80 -11.14
N GLN A 120 4.78 4.84 -11.03
CA GLN A 120 4.48 3.42 -11.00
C GLN A 120 3.72 3.00 -9.74
N ASN A 121 4.01 3.65 -8.60
CA ASN A 121 3.50 3.21 -7.31
C ASN A 121 2.48 4.18 -6.70
N ALA A 122 2.83 5.45 -6.49
CA ALA A 122 1.99 6.39 -5.73
C ALA A 122 0.65 6.73 -6.43
N THR A 123 0.57 6.52 -7.75
CA THR A 123 -0.69 6.63 -8.51
C THR A 123 -1.75 5.61 -8.09
N LEU A 124 -1.34 4.51 -7.47
CA LEU A 124 -2.18 3.40 -7.03
C LEU A 124 -2.69 3.57 -5.59
N ALA A 125 -2.12 4.51 -4.83
CA ALA A 125 -2.42 4.68 -3.39
C ALA A 125 -3.89 4.99 -3.10
N GLY A 126 -4.56 5.75 -3.98
CA GLY A 126 -6.00 6.01 -3.88
C GLY A 126 -6.86 4.73 -3.93
N GLY A 127 -6.46 3.73 -4.73
CA GLY A 127 -7.14 2.44 -4.81
C GLY A 127 -7.03 1.65 -3.51
N VAL A 128 -5.83 1.65 -2.90
CA VAL A 128 -5.57 1.04 -1.59
C VAL A 128 -6.42 1.67 -0.49
N ALA A 129 -6.45 3.01 -0.41
CA ALA A 129 -7.15 3.70 0.66
C ALA A 129 -8.68 3.60 0.53
N MET A 130 -9.20 3.44 -0.68
CA MET A 130 -10.63 3.20 -0.88
C MET A 130 -11.07 1.77 -0.59
N GLY A 131 -10.17 0.83 -0.34
CA GLY A 131 -10.54 -0.59 -0.15
C GLY A 131 -11.63 -0.82 0.90
N THR A 132 -11.56 -0.19 2.08
CA THR A 132 -12.59 -0.34 3.11
C THR A 132 -13.83 0.51 2.84
N ALA A 133 -13.66 1.76 2.41
CA ALA A 133 -14.75 2.73 2.32
C ALA A 133 -15.46 2.78 0.96
N ALA A 134 -14.95 2.08 -0.07
CA ALA A 134 -15.51 2.12 -1.43
C ALA A 134 -16.96 1.65 -1.48
N GLU A 135 -17.31 0.58 -0.75
CA GLU A 135 -18.67 0.05 -0.71
C GLU A 135 -19.62 0.90 0.15
N PHE A 136 -19.10 1.75 1.03
CA PHE A 136 -19.90 2.63 1.86
C PHE A 136 -20.45 3.81 1.04
N MET A 137 -21.51 4.45 1.54
CA MET A 137 -22.07 5.67 0.93
C MET A 137 -21.23 6.90 1.26
N ILE A 138 -19.94 6.81 0.94
CA ILE A 138 -19.11 7.99 0.78
C ILE A 138 -19.54 8.69 -0.51
N SER A 139 -19.66 10.01 -0.44
CA SER A 139 -19.95 10.81 -1.61
C SER A 139 -18.79 10.72 -2.63
N PRO A 140 -19.06 10.90 -3.94
CA PRO A 140 -18.00 10.93 -4.95
C PRO A 140 -16.89 11.95 -4.66
N TYR A 141 -17.24 13.09 -4.07
CA TYR A 141 -16.26 14.09 -3.64
C TYR A 141 -15.39 13.60 -2.47
N GLY A 142 -15.93 12.79 -1.57
CA GLY A 142 -15.18 12.17 -0.48
C GLY A 142 -14.11 11.23 -1.02
N SER A 143 -14.44 10.41 -2.02
CA SER A 143 -13.50 9.52 -2.72
C SER A 143 -12.36 10.31 -3.39
N LEU A 144 -12.67 11.44 -4.04
CA LEU A 144 -11.66 12.33 -4.62
C LEU A 144 -10.71 12.92 -3.56
N ILE A 145 -11.24 13.35 -2.40
CA ILE A 145 -10.44 13.89 -1.30
C ILE A 145 -9.50 12.83 -0.73
N VAL A 146 -10.00 11.61 -0.49
CA VAL A 146 -9.17 10.50 -0.01
C VAL A 146 -8.05 10.19 -1.00
N GLY A 147 -8.38 10.06 -2.28
CA GLY A 147 -7.39 9.85 -3.34
C GLY A 147 -6.34 10.96 -3.41
N PHE A 148 -6.76 12.22 -3.32
CA PHE A 148 -5.89 13.39 -3.31
C PHE A 148 -4.88 13.35 -2.15
N ILE A 149 -5.36 13.07 -0.93
CA ILE A 149 -4.51 12.97 0.26
C ILE A 149 -3.55 11.78 0.14
N CYS A 150 -4.01 10.65 -0.37
CA CYS A 150 -3.20 9.44 -0.50
C CYS A 150 -2.07 9.60 -1.51
N GLY A 151 -2.31 10.23 -2.66
CA GLY A 151 -1.25 10.49 -3.64
C GLY A 151 -0.17 11.39 -3.07
N ILE A 152 -0.53 12.41 -2.27
CA ILE A 152 0.45 13.26 -1.57
C ILE A 152 1.24 12.46 -0.54
N ILE A 153 0.57 11.74 0.35
CA ILE A 153 1.23 10.98 1.43
C ILE A 153 2.13 9.89 0.85
N SER A 154 1.68 9.17 -0.18
CA SER A 154 2.46 8.12 -0.81
C SER A 154 3.70 8.68 -1.48
N THR A 155 3.59 9.74 -2.29
CA THR A 155 4.77 10.34 -2.95
C THR A 155 5.74 10.95 -1.94
N PHE A 156 5.22 11.63 -0.91
CA PHE A 156 6.07 12.12 0.18
C PHE A 156 6.75 10.98 0.96
N GLY A 157 6.06 9.84 1.09
CA GLY A 157 6.61 8.61 1.67
C GLY A 157 7.84 8.12 0.92
N TYR A 158 7.78 8.05 -0.41
CA TYR A 158 8.93 7.67 -1.23
C TYR A 158 10.10 8.66 -1.09
N LEU A 159 9.81 9.96 -1.03
CA LEU A 159 10.83 11.01 -0.94
C LEU A 159 11.54 11.07 0.42
N VAL A 160 10.80 10.90 1.52
CA VAL A 160 11.29 11.21 2.87
C VAL A 160 11.27 9.98 3.78
N ILE A 161 10.18 9.21 3.77
CA ILE A 161 9.97 8.13 4.73
C ILE A 161 10.82 6.92 4.37
N THR A 162 10.87 6.49 3.10
CA THR A 162 11.72 5.35 2.69
C THR A 162 13.20 5.58 3.02
N PRO A 163 13.83 6.71 2.64
CA PRO A 163 15.22 6.98 3.02
C PRO A 163 15.43 7.06 4.53
N PHE A 164 14.44 7.60 5.27
CA PHE A 164 14.49 7.67 6.73
C PHE A 164 14.43 6.28 7.37
N MET A 165 13.50 5.42 6.94
CA MET A 165 13.35 4.06 7.44
C MET A 165 14.61 3.23 7.20
N GLU A 166 15.20 3.36 6.00
CA GLU A 166 16.41 2.64 5.64
C GLU A 166 17.60 3.09 6.51
N LYS A 167 17.78 4.41 6.68
CA LYS A 167 18.92 4.99 7.40
C LYS A 167 18.84 4.81 8.92
N TYR A 168 17.68 5.02 9.52
CA TYR A 168 17.54 5.11 10.98
C TYR A 168 16.84 3.91 11.60
N LEU A 169 15.87 3.30 10.90
CA LEU A 169 15.12 2.15 11.42
C LEU A 169 15.68 0.80 10.94
N LYS A 170 16.64 0.81 10.01
CA LYS A 170 17.23 -0.39 9.41
C LYS A 170 16.17 -1.27 8.75
N ILE A 171 15.23 -0.65 8.04
CA ILE A 171 14.19 -1.35 7.27
C ILE A 171 14.45 -1.11 5.79
N GLN A 172 14.74 -2.18 5.05
CA GLN A 172 15.07 -2.14 3.63
C GLN A 172 13.82 -2.49 2.82
N ASP A 173 13.09 -1.47 2.36
CA ASP A 173 11.83 -1.63 1.62
C ASP A 173 12.06 -1.41 0.12
N THR A 174 12.31 -2.49 -0.62
CA THR A 174 12.68 -2.47 -2.05
C THR A 174 11.65 -1.75 -2.93
N CYS A 175 10.36 -2.07 -2.78
CA CYS A 175 9.29 -1.48 -3.60
C CYS A 175 8.64 -0.25 -2.94
N GLY A 176 9.04 0.10 -1.72
CA GLY A 176 8.34 1.12 -0.92
C GLY A 176 6.92 0.69 -0.56
N ILE A 177 6.70 -0.59 -0.23
CA ILE A 177 5.38 -1.13 0.15
C ILE A 177 4.79 -0.38 1.35
N HIS A 178 5.62 0.24 2.19
CA HIS A 178 5.13 1.13 3.25
C HIS A 178 4.34 2.31 2.68
N ASN A 179 4.83 2.91 1.59
CA ASN A 179 4.28 4.13 1.01
C ASN A 179 3.00 3.89 0.22
N LEU A 180 2.95 2.77 -0.51
CA LEU A 180 1.78 2.39 -1.31
C LEU A 180 0.73 1.62 -0.49
N HIS A 181 1.16 0.65 0.32
CA HIS A 181 0.23 -0.27 0.98
C HIS A 181 0.02 0.03 2.46
N ALA A 182 1.09 0.28 3.24
CA ALA A 182 0.94 0.46 4.69
C ALA A 182 0.22 1.77 5.04
N MET A 183 0.78 2.92 4.67
CA MET A 183 0.19 4.22 5.04
C MET A 183 -1.20 4.43 4.41
N PRO A 184 -1.40 4.18 3.09
CA PRO A 184 -2.72 4.31 2.50
C PRO A 184 -3.71 3.25 3.00
N GLY A 185 -3.23 2.04 3.36
CA GLY A 185 -4.06 0.99 3.96
C GLY A 185 -4.58 1.39 5.34
N VAL A 186 -3.70 1.93 6.20
CA VAL A 186 -4.09 2.44 7.53
C VAL A 186 -5.07 3.61 7.38
N LEU A 187 -4.79 4.54 6.46
CA LEU A 187 -5.69 5.66 6.17
C LEU A 187 -7.04 5.15 5.67
N GLY A 188 -7.07 4.15 4.79
CA GLY A 188 -8.30 3.52 4.33
C GLY A 188 -9.12 2.84 5.43
N GLY A 189 -8.45 2.15 6.35
CA GLY A 189 -9.09 1.58 7.54
C GLY A 189 -9.69 2.66 8.46
N VAL A 190 -8.98 3.77 8.67
CA VAL A 190 -9.47 4.92 9.46
C VAL A 190 -10.66 5.60 8.76
N VAL A 191 -10.56 5.86 7.45
CA VAL A 191 -11.66 6.42 6.66
C VAL A 191 -12.87 5.48 6.72
N GLY A 192 -12.67 4.18 6.56
CA GLY A 192 -13.72 3.18 6.71
C GLY A 192 -14.38 3.19 8.09
N ALA A 193 -13.59 3.33 9.16
CA ALA A 193 -14.12 3.45 10.53
C ALA A 193 -14.94 4.73 10.74
N ILE A 194 -14.45 5.87 10.23
CA ILE A 194 -15.17 7.15 10.32
C ILE A 194 -16.46 7.09 9.50
N THR A 195 -16.39 6.64 8.24
CA THR A 195 -17.56 6.54 7.36
C THR A 195 -18.62 5.58 7.91
N ALA A 196 -18.19 4.48 8.55
CA ALA A 196 -19.10 3.58 9.26
C ALA A 196 -19.72 4.24 10.51
N ALA A 197 -18.93 4.99 11.29
CA ALA A 197 -19.41 5.69 12.49
C ALA A 197 -20.41 6.81 12.17
N THR A 198 -20.20 7.52 11.05
CA THR A 198 -21.07 8.62 10.59
C THR A 198 -22.21 8.16 9.71
N ALA A 199 -22.39 6.85 9.49
CA ALA A 199 -23.48 6.33 8.68
C ALA A 199 -24.82 6.69 9.34
N SER A 200 -25.69 7.38 8.60
CA SER A 200 -27.00 7.84 9.09
C SER A 200 -28.13 7.29 8.23
N GLU A 201 -29.30 7.16 8.84
CA GLU A 201 -30.51 6.70 8.14
C GLU A 201 -30.95 7.66 7.05
N SER A 202 -30.65 8.96 7.18
CA SER A 202 -30.93 9.96 6.16
C SER A 202 -30.15 9.77 4.86
N VAL A 203 -28.96 9.14 4.92
CA VAL A 203 -28.10 8.91 3.75
C VAL A 203 -28.30 7.51 3.20
N TYR A 204 -28.37 6.50 4.09
CA TYR A 204 -28.43 5.09 3.69
C TYR A 204 -29.85 4.55 3.55
N GLY A 205 -30.85 5.19 4.16
CA GLY A 205 -32.15 4.58 4.42
C GLY A 205 -32.05 3.45 5.45
N HIS A 206 -33.18 3.08 6.04
CA HIS A 206 -33.22 2.01 7.04
C HIS A 206 -32.75 0.68 6.46
N GLU A 207 -33.20 0.31 5.26
CA GLU A 207 -32.81 -0.94 4.61
C GLU A 207 -31.35 -0.95 4.14
N GLY A 208 -30.83 0.20 3.67
CA GLY A 208 -29.45 0.30 3.21
C GLY A 208 -28.42 0.18 4.33
N LEU A 209 -28.72 0.71 5.52
CA LEU A 209 -27.89 0.51 6.73
C LEU A 209 -27.85 -0.97 7.13
N VAL A 210 -29.02 -1.61 7.18
CA VAL A 210 -29.16 -3.00 7.61
C VAL A 210 -28.45 -3.94 6.63
N ASN A 211 -28.54 -3.68 5.32
CA ASN A 211 -27.88 -4.49 4.30
C ASN A 211 -26.37 -4.23 4.25
N THR A 212 -25.92 -2.97 4.29
CA THR A 212 -24.47 -2.65 4.17
C THR A 212 -23.66 -3.13 5.38
N PHE A 213 -24.22 -3.05 6.60
CA PHE A 213 -23.49 -3.42 7.82
C PHE A 213 -23.95 -4.75 8.44
N ASP A 214 -24.84 -5.49 7.78
CA ASP A 214 -25.44 -6.72 8.30
C ASP A 214 -26.02 -6.55 9.73
N PHE A 215 -26.79 -5.48 9.98
CA PHE A 215 -27.49 -5.28 11.25
C PHE A 215 -28.71 -6.21 11.37
N LYS A 216 -28.48 -7.51 11.23
CA LYS A 216 -29.48 -8.59 11.34
C LYS A 216 -29.13 -9.49 12.53
N GLU A 217 -30.15 -10.12 13.09
CA GLU A 217 -30.03 -11.13 14.14
C GLU A 217 -29.26 -10.62 15.39
N LYS A 218 -28.12 -11.23 15.73
CA LYS A 218 -27.30 -10.93 16.91
C LYS A 218 -26.75 -9.49 16.94
N TYR A 219 -26.75 -8.80 15.80
CA TYR A 219 -26.21 -7.44 15.64
C TYR A 219 -27.29 -6.40 15.34
N ALA A 220 -28.57 -6.75 15.50
CA ALA A 220 -29.69 -5.85 15.20
C ALA A 220 -29.69 -4.55 16.03
N GLU A 221 -29.18 -4.59 17.27
CA GLU A 221 -29.07 -3.40 18.14
C GLU A 221 -27.76 -2.61 17.96
N ARG A 222 -26.91 -3.01 16.99
CA ARG A 222 -25.61 -2.37 16.81
C ARG A 222 -25.79 -0.97 16.22
N THR A 223 -25.23 0.03 16.88
CA THR A 223 -25.23 1.40 16.37
C THR A 223 -24.12 1.61 15.34
N PRO A 224 -24.27 2.56 14.39
CA PRO A 224 -23.20 2.94 13.47
C PRO A 224 -21.90 3.31 14.18
N ALA A 225 -21.98 4.05 15.30
CA ALA A 225 -20.83 4.37 16.13
C ALA A 225 -20.11 3.13 16.67
N THR A 226 -20.87 2.11 17.09
CA THR A 226 -20.32 0.82 17.51
C THR A 226 -19.62 0.14 16.33
N GLN A 227 -20.25 0.09 15.15
CA GLN A 227 -19.64 -0.48 13.95
C GLN A 227 -18.31 0.20 13.61
N GLY A 228 -18.23 1.53 13.66
CA GLY A 228 -16.97 2.27 13.47
C GLY A 228 -15.88 1.87 14.47
N GLY A 229 -16.24 1.67 15.75
CA GLY A 229 -15.32 1.13 16.75
C GLY A 229 -14.81 -0.27 16.41
N PHE A 230 -15.65 -1.14 15.86
CA PHE A 230 -15.24 -2.46 15.40
C PHE A 230 -14.38 -2.42 14.13
N GLN A 231 -14.61 -1.48 13.20
CA GLN A 231 -13.72 -1.25 12.06
C GLN A 231 -12.32 -0.85 12.55
N ALA A 232 -12.23 0.06 13.52
CA ALA A 232 -10.97 0.47 14.12
C ALA A 232 -10.28 -0.69 14.87
N ALA A 233 -11.04 -1.52 15.59
CA ALA A 233 -10.51 -2.74 16.19
C ALA A 233 -9.97 -3.72 15.13
N GLY A 234 -10.67 -3.88 14.01
CA GLY A 234 -10.23 -4.67 12.86
C GLY A 234 -8.89 -4.22 12.29
N LEU A 235 -8.68 -2.90 12.18
CA LEU A 235 -7.39 -2.33 11.78
C LEU A 235 -6.28 -2.68 12.77
N CYS A 236 -6.53 -2.54 14.08
CA CYS A 236 -5.56 -2.92 15.11
C CYS A 236 -5.22 -4.42 15.07
N VAL A 237 -6.21 -5.28 14.82
CA VAL A 237 -6.00 -6.72 14.66
C VAL A 237 -5.15 -7.00 13.42
N ALA A 238 -5.44 -6.36 12.28
CA ALA A 238 -4.65 -6.54 11.06
C ALA A 238 -3.18 -6.13 11.26
N LEU A 239 -2.93 -5.03 11.96
CA LEU A 239 -1.58 -4.59 12.34
C LEU A 239 -0.88 -5.60 13.25
N ALA A 240 -1.55 -6.05 14.32
CA ALA A 240 -1.00 -7.01 15.26
C ALA A 240 -0.63 -8.34 14.56
N PHE A 241 -1.51 -8.87 13.71
CA PHE A 241 -1.24 -10.08 12.95
C PHE A 241 -0.15 -9.89 11.89
N GLY A 242 -0.09 -8.72 11.24
CA GLY A 242 0.96 -8.38 10.30
C GLY A 242 2.33 -8.39 10.98
N ILE A 243 2.48 -7.68 12.09
CA ILE A 243 3.75 -7.57 12.83
C ILE A 243 4.13 -8.90 13.49
N VAL A 244 3.23 -9.51 14.25
CA VAL A 244 3.54 -10.76 14.98
C VAL A 244 3.79 -11.91 14.00
N GLY A 245 2.94 -12.04 12.97
CA GLY A 245 3.11 -13.06 11.93
C GLY A 245 4.39 -12.87 11.13
N GLY A 246 4.67 -11.62 10.73
CA GLY A 246 5.90 -11.26 10.02
C GLY A 246 7.13 -11.50 10.88
N ALA A 247 7.04 -11.27 12.19
CA ALA A 247 8.14 -11.52 13.11
C ALA A 247 8.46 -13.02 13.21
N ILE A 248 7.44 -13.85 13.43
CA ILE A 248 7.60 -15.31 13.51
C ILE A 248 8.23 -15.84 12.22
N VAL A 249 7.69 -15.46 11.06
CA VAL A 249 8.20 -15.93 9.77
C VAL A 249 9.59 -15.37 9.47
N GLY A 250 9.86 -14.11 9.79
CA GLY A 250 11.19 -13.53 9.67
C GLY A 250 12.24 -14.29 10.48
N PHE A 251 11.92 -14.72 11.70
CA PHE A 251 12.83 -15.55 12.50
C PHE A 251 13.04 -16.95 11.91
N ILE A 252 12.01 -17.54 11.30
CA ILE A 252 12.12 -18.84 10.60
C ILE A 252 13.04 -18.70 9.37
N LEU A 253 12.84 -17.65 8.56
CA LEU A 253 13.66 -17.39 7.38
C LEU A 253 15.11 -17.05 7.73
N ARG A 254 15.35 -16.47 8.91
CA ARG A 254 16.71 -16.18 9.39
C ARG A 254 17.53 -17.43 9.72
N LEU A 255 16.91 -18.61 9.81
CA LEU A 255 17.63 -19.84 10.13
C LEU A 255 18.51 -20.26 8.93
N PRO A 256 19.84 -20.37 9.10
CA PRO A 256 20.80 -20.52 8.00
C PRO A 256 20.82 -21.92 7.36
N CYS A 257 19.86 -22.80 7.66
CA CYS A 257 19.97 -24.21 7.35
C CYS A 257 19.48 -24.61 5.95
N CYS A 258 18.59 -23.81 5.32
CA CYS A 258 17.61 -24.43 4.43
C CYS A 258 17.16 -23.61 3.20
N TRP A 259 17.58 -22.34 3.02
CA TRP A 259 16.89 -21.42 2.09
C TRP A 259 17.71 -20.94 0.89
N GLY A 260 19.04 -21.13 0.87
CA GLY A 260 19.87 -20.74 -0.28
C GLY A 260 19.87 -19.24 -0.57
N ASP A 261 19.77 -18.39 0.47
CA ASP A 261 19.74 -16.93 0.34
C ASP A 261 21.06 -16.39 -0.23
N PRO A 262 21.01 -15.33 -1.06
CA PRO A 262 22.21 -14.76 -1.64
C PRO A 262 23.03 -14.03 -0.58
N SER A 263 24.32 -13.82 -0.86
CA SER A 263 25.16 -12.92 -0.08
C SER A 263 24.65 -11.47 -0.22
N ASP A 264 25.05 -10.60 0.72
CA ASP A 264 24.68 -9.18 0.68
C ASP A 264 25.15 -8.46 -0.60
N GLU A 265 26.20 -8.98 -1.24
CA GLU A 265 26.82 -8.42 -2.46
C GLU A 265 26.06 -8.82 -3.72
N ASN A 266 25.42 -10.01 -3.73
CA ASN A 266 24.73 -10.58 -4.89
C ASN A 266 23.20 -10.41 -4.80
N CYS A 267 22.71 -9.45 -4.02
CA CYS A 267 21.30 -9.13 -4.00
C CYS A 267 20.89 -8.35 -5.26
N PHE A 268 19.66 -8.59 -5.74
CA PHE A 268 19.10 -8.02 -6.98
C PHE A 268 19.77 -8.50 -8.27
N ASP A 269 20.49 -9.63 -8.19
CA ASP A 269 21.17 -10.26 -9.31
C ASP A 269 20.45 -11.57 -9.68
N ASP A 270 19.95 -11.65 -10.91
CA ASP A 270 19.24 -12.82 -11.41
C ASP A 270 20.19 -14.02 -11.66
N GLU A 271 21.49 -13.78 -11.87
CA GLU A 271 22.51 -14.81 -12.13
C GLU A 271 22.65 -15.83 -10.99
N VAL A 272 22.29 -15.45 -9.76
CA VAL A 272 22.37 -16.34 -8.60
C VAL A 272 21.43 -17.54 -8.74
N TYR A 273 20.30 -17.36 -9.42
CA TYR A 273 19.23 -18.36 -9.49
C TYR A 273 18.86 -18.78 -10.91
N TRP A 274 19.23 -18.02 -11.93
CA TRP A 274 18.86 -18.26 -13.32
C TRP A 274 20.07 -18.39 -14.23
N GLU A 275 19.94 -19.22 -15.26
CA GLU A 275 20.85 -19.19 -16.40
C GLU A 275 20.54 -17.95 -17.25
N VAL A 276 21.44 -16.97 -17.25
CA VAL A 276 21.27 -15.71 -18.00
C VAL A 276 21.85 -15.83 -19.41
N PRO A 277 21.29 -15.11 -20.40
CA PRO A 277 21.87 -15.02 -21.74
C PRO A 277 23.25 -14.36 -21.72
N GLU A 278 24.23 -14.88 -22.47
CA GLU A 278 25.62 -14.39 -22.49
C GLU A 278 25.80 -12.96 -23.06
N ASP A 279 24.76 -12.35 -23.64
CA ASP A 279 24.83 -11.13 -24.45
C ASP A 279 24.43 -9.81 -23.74
N GLU A 280 24.09 -9.81 -22.44
CA GLU A 280 23.76 -8.57 -21.74
C GLU A 280 25.04 -7.81 -21.32
N GLU A 281 25.50 -6.89 -22.18
CA GLU A 281 26.40 -5.80 -21.75
C GLU A 281 25.75 -5.10 -20.54
N SER A 282 26.43 -5.17 -19.39
CA SER A 282 25.98 -4.61 -18.12
C SER A 282 25.65 -3.10 -18.23
N ILE A 283 24.39 -2.77 -18.51
CA ILE A 283 23.90 -1.39 -18.43
C ILE A 283 23.82 -1.06 -16.93
N LEU A 284 24.86 -0.41 -16.41
CA LEU A 284 24.88 0.04 -15.01
C LEU A 284 23.61 0.87 -14.72
N PRO A 285 22.85 0.55 -13.65
CA PRO A 285 21.65 1.30 -13.33
C PRO A 285 21.99 2.74 -12.92
N ILE A 286 21.06 3.65 -13.17
CA ILE A 286 21.26 5.09 -13.02
C ILE A 286 21.30 5.47 -11.53
N LEU A 287 22.45 5.25 -10.87
CA LEU A 287 22.68 5.63 -9.47
C LEU A 287 23.03 7.12 -9.29
N GLU A 288 23.35 7.84 -10.37
CA GLU A 288 23.98 9.18 -10.29
C GLU A 288 23.04 10.37 -10.04
N TYR A 289 21.73 10.20 -9.89
CA TYR A 289 20.86 11.36 -9.62
C TYR A 289 20.87 11.83 -8.15
N ASN A 290 21.30 10.98 -7.20
CA ASN A 290 21.25 11.30 -5.76
C ASN A 290 22.52 11.92 -5.18
N SER A 291 23.66 11.85 -5.88
CA SER A 291 24.96 12.37 -5.39
C SER A 291 25.12 13.89 -5.54
N HIS A 292 24.27 14.58 -6.33
CA HIS A 292 24.31 16.05 -6.44
C HIS A 292 23.62 16.81 -5.30
N MET A 293 23.13 16.12 -4.27
CA MET A 293 22.47 16.72 -3.10
C MET A 293 23.33 16.71 -1.83
N VAL A 294 24.54 16.14 -1.84
CA VAL A 294 25.41 16.04 -0.66
C VAL A 294 26.81 16.62 -0.96
N GLY A 295 27.07 17.83 -0.44
CA GLY A 295 28.40 18.28 -0.04
C GLY A 295 29.37 18.82 -1.10
N LYS A 296 29.25 20.11 -1.44
CA LYS A 296 30.41 20.97 -1.71
C LYS A 296 30.26 22.23 -0.86
N ASN A 297 30.68 22.13 0.41
CA ASN A 297 30.98 23.27 1.27
C ASN A 297 31.79 22.74 2.46
N THR A 298 33.06 22.46 2.19
CA THR A 298 34.13 22.34 3.17
C THR A 298 35.41 22.47 2.37
N ASP A 299 35.76 23.73 2.07
CA ASP A 299 37.10 24.20 1.70
C ASP A 299 37.01 25.72 1.47
N MET A 300 36.89 26.47 2.57
CA MET A 300 37.30 27.88 2.70
C MET A 300 37.28 28.27 4.19
N MET A 301 38.29 27.83 4.93
CA MET A 301 39.02 28.60 5.96
C MET A 301 40.24 27.82 6.43
#